data_AF-A0A928GUP3-F1
#
_entry.id   AF-A0A928GUP3-F1
#
_cell.length_a   1.000
_cell.length_b   1.000
_cell.length_c   1.000
_cell.angle_alpha   90.00
_cell.angle_beta   90.00
_cell.angle_gamma   90.00
#
_symmetry.space_group_name_H-M   'P 1'
#
loop_
_entity.id
_entity.type
_entity.pdbx_description
1 polymer ?
#
loop_
_entity_poly.entity_id
_entity_poly.type
_entity_poly.pdbx_seq_one_letter_code
_entity_poly.pdbx_strand_id
1 'polypeptide(L)'
;MEYVLIFISAIFVNNIVLTQFLGICPFLGVSKKISTSLGMGAAVIFVITLATIVTWLIQHYLLNPFNLGFLQTIAFILVIASLVQMVEIILKKISPSLYAALGVFLPLITTNCAVLGVAILVIQKDFGLLEGTMYALSNGVGFTLALVIFAGLREQLALSDVPKGMQGVPIALVTAGILALAFMGFAGLV
;
A
#
# COMPACT_ATOMS: atom_id res chain seq x y z
N MET A 1 -24.16 4.84 -7.47
CA MET A 1 -23.50 3.97 -8.47
C MET A 1 -22.04 4.36 -8.72
N GLU A 2 -21.65 5.60 -8.47
CA GLU A 2 -20.25 6.06 -8.52
C GLU A 2 -19.33 5.38 -7.48
N TYR A 3 -19.74 5.32 -6.20
CA TYR A 3 -18.90 4.78 -5.12
C TYR A 3 -18.53 3.30 -5.26
N VAL A 4 -19.43 2.46 -5.79
CA VAL A 4 -19.18 1.02 -6.01
C VAL A 4 -18.27 0.81 -7.21
N LEU A 5 -18.39 1.64 -8.25
CA LEU A 5 -17.47 1.66 -9.38
C LEU A 5 -16.08 2.16 -8.97
N ILE A 6 -15.97 3.15 -8.07
CA ILE A 6 -14.69 3.56 -7.47
C ILE A 6 -14.07 2.40 -6.69
N PHE A 7 -14.88 1.65 -5.93
CA PHE A 7 -14.42 0.51 -5.15
C PHE A 7 -13.87 -0.62 -6.04
N ILE A 8 -14.63 -1.02 -7.06
CA ILE A 8 -14.24 -2.09 -7.98
C ILE A 8 -13.08 -1.64 -8.87
N SER A 9 -13.10 -0.40 -9.37
CA SER A 9 -12.03 0.13 -10.21
C SER A 9 -10.73 0.32 -9.43
N ALA A 10 -10.74 0.85 -8.21
CA ALA A 10 -9.53 1.04 -7.42
C ALA A 10 -8.92 -0.29 -6.94
N ILE A 11 -9.75 -1.31 -6.65
CA ILE A 11 -9.25 -2.62 -6.19
C ILE A 11 -8.72 -3.47 -7.35
N PHE A 12 -9.43 -3.50 -8.49
CA PHE A 12 -9.14 -4.44 -9.58
C PHE A 12 -8.57 -3.78 -10.85
N VAL A 13 -8.99 -2.57 -11.22
CA VAL A 13 -8.62 -1.95 -12.52
C VAL A 13 -7.44 -0.99 -12.42
N ASN A 14 -7.36 -0.21 -11.35
CA ASN A 14 -6.32 0.77 -11.04
C ASN A 14 -5.54 0.35 -9.79
N ASN A 15 -5.23 -0.94 -9.67
CA ASN A 15 -4.49 -1.43 -8.52
C ASN A 15 -3.09 -0.79 -8.49
N ILE A 16 -2.83 0.03 -7.48
CA ILE A 16 -1.59 0.82 -7.35
C ILE A 16 -0.33 -0.06 -7.32
N VAL A 17 -0.44 -1.30 -6.86
CA VAL A 17 0.71 -2.22 -6.77
C VAL A 17 1.02 -2.87 -8.12
N LEU A 18 0.00 -3.28 -8.87
CA LEU A 18 0.15 -4.13 -10.05
C LEU A 18 0.09 -3.36 -11.36
N THR A 19 -0.58 -2.21 -11.38
CA THR A 19 -0.74 -1.35 -12.56
C THR A 19 0.16 -0.12 -12.50
N GLN A 20 0.35 0.46 -11.30
CA GLN A 20 1.21 1.64 -11.10
C GLN A 20 2.58 1.30 -10.49
N PHE A 21 2.84 0.04 -10.14
CA PHE A 21 4.13 -0.42 -9.59
C PHE A 21 4.58 0.31 -8.31
N LEU A 22 3.62 0.81 -7.51
CA LEU A 22 3.89 1.48 -6.25
C LEU A 22 3.85 0.48 -5.08
N GLY A 23 4.79 0.60 -4.14
CA GLY A 23 4.80 -0.24 -2.93
C GLY A 23 5.53 -1.59 -3.09
N ILE A 24 6.45 -1.70 -4.05
CA ILE A 24 7.24 -2.92 -4.29
C ILE A 24 8.15 -3.28 -3.10
N CYS A 25 8.66 -2.29 -2.37
CA CYS A 25 9.60 -2.49 -1.27
C CYS A 25 9.06 -3.42 -0.16
N PRO A 26 7.88 -3.16 0.44
CA PRO A 26 7.27 -4.10 1.38
C PRO A 26 6.73 -5.36 0.71
N PHE A 27 6.30 -5.27 -0.56
CA PHE A 27 5.80 -6.41 -1.33
C PHE A 27 6.85 -7.50 -1.52
N LEU A 28 8.12 -7.15 -1.77
CA LEU A 28 9.21 -8.14 -1.87
C LEU A 28 9.76 -8.56 -0.50
N GLY A 29 9.73 -7.67 0.48
CA GLY A 29 10.31 -7.88 1.82
C GLY A 29 9.50 -8.79 2.74
N VAL A 30 8.17 -8.65 2.76
CA VAL A 30 7.30 -9.25 3.79
C VAL A 30 6.46 -10.44 3.28
N SER A 31 6.50 -10.71 1.98
CA SER A 31 5.71 -11.76 1.31
C SER A 31 6.23 -13.20 1.48
N LYS A 32 7.04 -13.48 2.50
CA LYS A 32 7.51 -14.86 2.75
C LYS A 32 6.47 -15.74 3.45
N LYS A 33 5.57 -15.12 4.22
CA LYS A 33 4.52 -15.82 4.95
C LYS A 33 3.20 -15.09 4.82
N ILE A 34 2.09 -15.82 4.73
CA ILE A 34 0.75 -15.22 4.66
C ILE A 34 0.42 -14.45 5.94
N SER A 35 0.80 -14.98 7.11
CA SER A 35 0.51 -14.35 8.41
C SER A 35 1.18 -12.99 8.60
N THR A 36 2.45 -12.85 8.18
CA THR A 36 3.17 -11.56 8.23
C THR A 36 2.63 -10.58 7.20
N SER A 37 2.24 -11.10 6.04
CA SER A 37 1.68 -10.36 4.92
C SER A 37 0.34 -9.70 5.27
N LEU A 38 -0.55 -10.45 5.94
CA LEU A 38 -1.83 -9.94 6.39
C LEU A 38 -1.67 -8.81 7.42
N GLY A 39 -0.75 -8.98 8.38
CA GLY A 39 -0.45 -7.95 9.39
C GLY A 39 0.11 -6.66 8.77
N MET A 40 0.98 -6.80 7.76
CA MET A 40 1.52 -5.65 7.04
C MET A 40 0.45 -4.93 6.23
N GLY A 41 -0.41 -5.67 5.53
CA GLY A 41 -1.53 -5.12 4.77
C GLY A 41 -2.50 -4.33 5.65
N ALA A 42 -2.88 -4.87 6.81
CA ALA A 42 -3.74 -4.18 7.77
C ALA A 42 -3.11 -2.88 8.29
N ALA A 43 -1.82 -2.87 8.59
CA ALA A 43 -1.10 -1.67 9.01
C ALA A 43 -1.08 -0.61 7.89
N VAL A 44 -0.83 -1.02 6.64
CA VAL A 44 -0.83 -0.10 5.48
C VAL A 44 -2.22 0.45 5.21
N ILE A 45 -3.29 -0.34 5.29
CA ILE A 45 -4.69 0.14 5.15
C ILE A 45 -4.98 1.23 6.19
N PHE A 46 -4.58 1.01 7.43
CA PHE A 46 -4.82 1.98 8.51
C PHE A 46 -4.06 3.29 8.25
N VAL A 47 -2.77 3.21 7.92
CA VAL A 47 -1.93 4.38 7.66
C VAL A 47 -2.40 5.13 6.42
N ILE A 48 -2.71 4.44 5.32
CA ILE A 48 -3.10 5.10 4.06
C ILE A 48 -4.44 5.84 4.21
N THR A 49 -5.40 5.26 4.94
CA THR A 49 -6.72 5.87 5.15
C THR A 49 -6.60 7.11 6.03
N LEU A 50 -5.90 7.01 7.17
CA LEU A 50 -5.71 8.15 8.06
C LEU A 50 -4.83 9.24 7.45
N ALA A 51 -3.74 8.87 6.78
CA ALA A 51 -2.87 9.82 6.10
C ALA A 51 -3.68 10.63 5.09
N THR A 52 -4.51 9.97 4.27
CA THR A 52 -5.35 10.65 3.27
C THR A 52 -6.31 11.67 3.90
N ILE A 53 -6.94 11.34 5.03
CA ILE A 53 -7.83 12.28 5.75
C ILE A 53 -7.04 13.52 6.18
N VAL A 54 -5.90 13.31 6.83
CA VAL A 54 -5.11 14.40 7.41
C VAL A 54 -4.46 15.24 6.31
N THR A 55 -3.90 14.62 5.27
CA THR A 55 -3.29 15.33 4.14
C THR A 55 -4.33 16.11 3.33
N TRP A 56 -5.55 15.59 3.18
CA TRP A 56 -6.64 16.32 2.52
C TRP A 56 -7.02 17.58 3.30
N LEU A 57 -7.15 17.48 4.63
CA LEU A 57 -7.42 18.64 5.49
C LEU A 57 -6.28 19.68 5.40
N ILE A 58 -5.04 19.24 5.47
CA ILE A 58 -3.87 20.13 5.37
C ILE A 58 -3.80 20.80 3.99
N GLN A 59 -4.09 20.07 2.92
CA GLN A 59 -4.08 20.64 1.57
C GLN A 59 -5.14 21.75 1.44
N HIS A 60 -6.39 21.45 1.83
CA HIS A 60 -7.51 22.35 1.60
C HIS A 60 -7.55 23.55 2.56
N TYR A 61 -7.21 23.34 3.85
CA TYR A 61 -7.27 24.39 4.87
C TYR A 61 -5.96 25.13 5.10
N LEU A 62 -4.82 24.58 4.67
CA LEU A 62 -3.50 25.19 4.88
C LEU A 62 -2.80 25.51 3.55
N LEU A 63 -2.50 24.53 2.71
CA LEU A 63 -1.64 24.77 1.55
C LEU A 63 -2.30 25.63 0.48
N ASN A 64 -3.58 25.39 0.21
CA ASN A 64 -4.34 26.17 -0.78
C ASN A 64 -4.52 27.65 -0.37
N PRO A 65 -4.96 28.01 0.85
CA PRO A 65 -5.12 29.41 1.23
C PRO A 65 -3.79 30.16 1.40
N PHE A 66 -2.73 29.48 1.81
CA PHE A 66 -1.40 30.08 1.93
C PHE A 66 -0.58 30.03 0.62
N ASN A 67 -1.12 29.44 -0.45
CA ASN A 67 -0.45 29.28 -1.75
C ASN A 67 0.90 28.52 -1.69
N LEU A 68 1.00 27.55 -0.77
CA LEU A 68 2.22 26.80 -0.46
C LEU A 68 2.27 25.44 -1.17
N GLY A 69 1.85 25.37 -2.43
CA GLY A 69 1.81 24.11 -3.19
C GLY A 69 3.16 23.38 -3.29
N PHE A 70 4.27 24.12 -3.26
CA PHE A 70 5.62 23.54 -3.33
C PHE A 70 6.01 22.73 -2.07
N LEU A 71 5.36 22.97 -0.92
CA LEU A 71 5.62 22.26 0.34
C LEU A 71 4.80 20.97 0.49
N GLN A 72 3.92 20.65 -0.46
CA GLN A 72 2.98 19.53 -0.40
C GLN A 72 3.65 18.20 -0.05
N THR A 73 4.68 17.80 -0.82
CA THR A 73 5.35 16.52 -0.63
C THR A 73 6.01 16.41 0.74
N ILE A 74 6.65 17.49 1.20
CA ILE A 74 7.34 17.53 2.50
C ILE A 74 6.31 17.42 3.63
N ALA A 75 5.22 18.19 3.56
CA ALA A 75 4.14 18.15 4.53
C ALA A 75 3.52 16.74 4.63
N PHE A 76 3.32 16.06 3.50
CA PHE A 76 2.71 14.73 3.49
C PHE A 76 3.63 13.68 4.09
N ILE A 77 4.93 13.71 3.76
CA ILE A 77 5.91 12.80 4.36
C ILE A 77 5.96 12.99 5.88
N LEU A 78 5.94 14.23 6.38
CA LEU A 78 5.91 14.50 7.83
C LEU A 78 4.66 13.93 8.52
N VAL A 79 3.48 14.11 7.90
CA VAL A 79 2.21 13.55 8.41
C VAL A 79 2.30 12.02 8.45
N ILE A 80 2.70 11.39 7.35
CA ILE A 80 2.83 9.93 7.27
C ILE A 80 3.84 9.43 8.31
N ALA A 81 4.99 10.08 8.45
CA ALA A 81 6.01 9.71 9.43
C ALA A 81 5.47 9.74 10.87
N SER A 82 4.72 10.78 11.22
CA SER A 82 4.10 10.90 12.55
C SER A 82 3.06 9.80 12.81
N LEU A 83 2.26 9.44 11.80
CA LEU A 83 1.26 8.39 11.91
C LEU A 83 1.88 6.99 12.03
N VAL A 84 2.92 6.71 11.24
CA VAL A 84 3.61 5.41 11.34
C VAL A 84 4.32 5.28 12.68
N GLN A 85 4.90 6.36 13.21
CA GLN A 85 5.50 6.35 14.54
C GLN A 85 4.47 6.00 15.63
N MET A 86 3.25 6.53 15.51
CA MET A 86 2.15 6.18 16.39
C MET A 86 1.79 4.68 16.26
N VAL A 87 1.69 4.17 15.04
CA VAL A 87 1.40 2.74 14.78
C VAL A 87 2.48 1.83 15.35
N GLU A 88 3.75 2.24 15.30
CA GLU A 88 4.86 1.48 15.88
C GLU A 88 4.69 1.28 17.39
N ILE A 89 4.37 2.35 18.11
CA ILE A 89 4.16 2.31 19.56
C ILE A 89 2.96 1.43 19.91
N ILE A 90 1.88 1.51 19.13
CA ILE A 90 0.68 0.70 19.32
C ILE A 90 0.99 -0.78 19.10
N LEU A 91 1.67 -1.14 18.01
CA LEU A 91 2.02 -2.53 17.70
C LEU A 91 2.93 -3.16 18.76
N LYS A 92 3.88 -2.38 19.29
CA LYS A 92 4.76 -2.82 20.37
C LYS A 92 3.99 -3.18 21.65
N LYS A 93 2.85 -2.54 21.90
CA LYS A 93 2.02 -2.76 23.10
C LYS A 93 0.97 -3.85 22.92
N ILE A 94 0.34 -3.93 21.75
CA ILE A 94 -0.79 -4.86 21.51
C ILE A 94 -0.30 -6.24 21.09
N SER A 95 0.72 -6.33 20.22
CA SER A 95 1.14 -7.59 19.61
C SER A 95 2.67 -7.68 19.47
N PRO A 96 3.39 -8.10 20.51
CA PRO A 96 4.85 -8.22 20.46
C PRO A 96 5.33 -9.25 19.42
N SER A 97 4.51 -10.28 19.12
CA SER A 97 4.80 -11.25 18.05
C SER A 97 4.82 -10.63 16.66
N LEU A 98 3.87 -9.72 16.37
CA LEU A 98 3.80 -9.02 15.10
C LEU A 98 4.89 -7.96 14.99
N TYR A 99 5.19 -7.26 16.10
CA TYR A 99 6.32 -6.32 16.17
C TYR A 99 7.67 -7.01 15.94
N ALA A 100 7.89 -8.22 16.48
CA ALA A 100 9.12 -8.98 16.24
C ALA A 100 9.26 -9.40 14.76
N ALA A 101 8.15 -9.67 14.07
CA ALA A 101 8.15 -10.06 12.67
C ALA A 101 8.25 -8.87 11.69
N LEU A 102 7.61 -7.74 12.03
CA LEU A 102 7.50 -6.58 11.15
C LEU A 102 8.40 -5.40 11.56
N GLY A 103 9.03 -5.39 12.75
CA GLY A 103 9.68 -4.21 13.34
C GLY A 103 10.69 -3.52 12.43
N VAL A 104 11.46 -4.29 11.64
CA VAL A 104 12.42 -3.76 10.66
C VAL A 104 11.71 -3.12 9.45
N PHE A 105 10.49 -3.54 9.14
CA PHE A 105 9.68 -3.08 8.01
C PHE A 105 8.70 -1.95 8.35
N LEU A 106 8.50 -1.61 9.62
CA LEU A 106 7.66 -0.48 10.01
C LEU A 106 8.16 0.86 9.44
N PRO A 107 9.47 1.18 9.50
CA PRO A 107 10.02 2.36 8.82
C PRO A 107 9.89 2.32 7.30
N LEU A 108 9.68 1.14 6.67
CA LEU A 108 9.40 1.07 5.24
C LEU A 108 7.97 1.51 4.89
N ILE A 109 7.07 1.66 5.88
CA ILE A 109 5.73 2.21 5.65
C ILE A 109 5.81 3.73 5.39
N THR A 110 6.70 4.46 6.09
CA THR A 110 6.82 5.93 5.93
C THR A 110 7.32 6.32 4.54
N THR A 111 8.19 5.50 3.98
CA THR A 111 8.78 5.68 2.65
C THR A 111 8.06 4.87 1.58
N ASN A 112 6.87 4.34 1.89
CA ASN A 112 6.11 3.53 0.95
C ASN A 112 5.50 4.43 -0.14
N CYS A 113 5.93 4.19 -1.38
CA CYS A 113 5.43 4.92 -2.55
C CYS A 113 3.91 4.82 -2.72
N ALA A 114 3.29 3.70 -2.33
CA ALA A 114 1.84 3.53 -2.41
C ALA A 114 1.10 4.51 -1.46
N VAL A 115 1.62 4.71 -0.25
CA VAL A 115 0.97 5.58 0.75
C VAL A 115 1.04 7.04 0.31
N LEU A 116 2.23 7.49 -0.09
CA LEU A 116 2.42 8.84 -0.61
C LEU A 116 1.66 9.08 -1.93
N GLY A 117 1.69 8.10 -2.83
CA GLY A 117 1.03 8.17 -4.14
C GLY A 117 -0.49 8.31 -4.01
N VAL A 118 -1.13 7.54 -3.14
CA VAL A 118 -2.58 7.68 -2.88
C VAL A 118 -2.92 9.07 -2.36
N ALA A 119 -2.16 9.58 -1.39
CA ALA A 119 -2.43 10.90 -0.82
C ALA A 119 -2.33 12.02 -1.88
N ILE A 120 -1.35 11.93 -2.79
CA ILE A 120 -1.20 12.89 -3.90
C ILE A 120 -2.32 12.71 -4.94
N LEU A 121 -2.64 11.48 -5.32
CA LEU A 121 -3.68 11.18 -6.32
C LEU A 121 -5.07 11.66 -5.90
N VAL A 122 -5.39 11.56 -4.61
CA VAL A 122 -6.67 12.04 -4.06
C VAL A 122 -6.83 13.55 -4.27
N ILE A 123 -5.72 14.29 -4.20
CA ILE A 123 -5.70 15.74 -4.39
C ILE A 123 -5.67 16.10 -5.86
N GLN A 124 -4.88 15.40 -6.68
CA GLN A 124 -4.82 15.64 -8.12
C GLN A 124 -6.14 15.34 -8.83
N LYS A 125 -6.93 14.41 -8.29
CA LYS A 125 -8.26 14.08 -8.81
C LYS A 125 -9.38 14.93 -8.20
N ASP A 126 -9.04 15.93 -7.37
CA ASP A 126 -10.00 16.82 -6.69
C ASP A 126 -11.13 16.07 -5.97
N PHE A 127 -10.81 14.91 -5.36
CA PHE A 127 -11.81 14.15 -4.62
C PHE A 127 -12.24 14.88 -3.34
N GLY A 128 -13.54 14.80 -3.02
CA GLY A 128 -14.04 15.22 -1.71
C GLY A 128 -13.49 14.33 -0.58
N LEU A 129 -13.62 14.78 0.69
CA LEU A 129 -13.10 14.03 1.85
C LEU A 129 -13.64 12.59 1.91
N LEU A 130 -14.94 12.41 1.67
CA LEU A 130 -15.59 11.09 1.68
C LEU A 130 -15.14 10.20 0.51
N GLU A 131 -14.95 10.79 -0.68
CA GLU A 131 -14.47 10.07 -1.86
C GLU A 131 -13.00 9.68 -1.73
N GLY A 132 -12.17 10.59 -1.25
CA GLY A 132 -10.75 10.37 -1.01
C GLY A 132 -10.50 9.28 0.02
N THR A 133 -11.29 9.23 1.10
CA THR A 133 -11.20 8.17 2.11
C THR A 133 -11.58 6.80 1.57
N MET A 134 -12.68 6.72 0.81
CA MET A 134 -13.11 5.48 0.17
C MET A 134 -12.09 5.03 -0.89
N TYR A 135 -11.51 5.96 -1.65
CA TYR A 135 -10.44 5.67 -2.61
C TYR A 135 -9.18 5.13 -1.91
N ALA A 136 -8.76 5.74 -0.80
CA ALA A 136 -7.61 5.29 -0.02
C ALA A 136 -7.83 3.91 0.60
N LEU A 137 -9.02 3.67 1.17
CA LEU A 137 -9.39 2.38 1.74
C LEU A 137 -9.42 1.29 0.67
N SER A 138 -10.01 1.57 -0.50
CA SER A 138 -10.02 0.65 -1.65
C SER A 138 -8.60 0.30 -2.11
N ASN A 139 -7.71 1.29 -2.20
CA ASN A 139 -6.31 1.06 -2.58
C ASN A 139 -5.53 0.28 -1.52
N GLY A 140 -5.77 0.52 -0.23
CA GLY A 140 -5.18 -0.27 0.84
C GLY A 140 -5.63 -1.73 0.81
N VAL A 141 -6.92 -1.97 0.53
CA VAL A 141 -7.45 -3.33 0.36
C VAL A 141 -6.83 -4.01 -0.86
N GLY A 142 -6.72 -3.30 -2.00
CA GLY A 142 -6.04 -3.78 -3.20
C GLY A 142 -4.57 -4.14 -2.96
N PHE A 143 -3.85 -3.32 -2.19
CA PHE A 143 -2.48 -3.61 -1.75
C PHE A 143 -2.40 -4.89 -0.93
N THR A 144 -3.30 -5.03 0.05
CA THR A 144 -3.34 -6.21 0.94
C THR A 144 -3.65 -7.48 0.17
N LEU A 145 -4.61 -7.42 -0.75
CA LEU A 145 -4.98 -8.55 -1.60
C LEU A 145 -3.82 -8.99 -2.49
N ALA A 146 -3.15 -8.05 -3.18
CA ALA A 146 -1.98 -8.36 -3.99
C ALA A 146 -0.85 -8.99 -3.16
N LEU A 147 -0.61 -8.45 -1.97
CA LEU A 147 0.47 -8.90 -1.09
C LEU A 147 0.18 -10.29 -0.48
N VAL A 148 -1.07 -10.60 -0.13
CA VAL A 148 -1.49 -11.93 0.34
C VAL A 148 -1.42 -12.98 -0.77
N ILE A 149 -1.88 -12.66 -1.99
CA ILE A 149 -1.77 -13.57 -3.13
C ILE A 149 -0.29 -13.89 -3.42
N PHE A 150 0.56 -12.87 -3.45
CA PHE A 150 1.97 -13.06 -3.67
C PHE A 150 2.65 -13.88 -2.57
N ALA A 151 2.25 -13.67 -1.30
CA ALA A 151 2.74 -14.48 -0.20
C ALA A 151 2.32 -15.95 -0.31
N GLY A 152 1.08 -16.24 -0.73
CA GLY A 152 0.61 -17.60 -0.98
C GLY A 152 1.40 -18.27 -2.11
N LEU A 153 1.65 -17.56 -3.21
CA LEU A 153 2.49 -18.06 -4.30
C LEU A 153 3.91 -18.36 -3.82
N ARG A 154 4.49 -17.49 -2.98
CA ARG A 154 5.84 -17.68 -2.43
C ARG A 154 5.93 -18.84 -1.44
N GLU A 155 4.92 -19.05 -0.60
CA GLU A 155 4.84 -20.23 0.27
C GLU A 155 4.77 -21.53 -0.55
N GLN A 156 3.97 -21.55 -1.64
CA GLN A 156 3.88 -22.70 -2.52
C GLN A 156 5.20 -22.98 -3.28
N LEU A 157 5.86 -21.93 -3.77
CA LEU A 157 7.15 -22.03 -4.44
C LEU A 157 8.25 -22.54 -3.51
N ALA A 158 8.18 -22.22 -2.21
CA ALA A 158 9.13 -22.74 -1.23
C ALA A 158 8.99 -24.25 -0.99
N LEU A 159 7.82 -24.82 -1.29
CA LEU A 159 7.56 -26.27 -1.23
C LEU A 159 7.88 -26.98 -2.56
N SER A 160 8.20 -26.22 -3.61
CA SER A 160 8.44 -26.74 -4.96
C SER A 160 9.94 -26.82 -5.25
N ASP A 161 10.36 -27.76 -6.09
CA ASP A 161 11.77 -27.91 -6.50
C ASP A 161 12.19 -26.82 -7.50
N VAL A 162 12.59 -25.67 -6.97
CA VAL A 162 13.14 -24.56 -7.75
C VAL A 162 14.65 -24.75 -7.96
N PRO A 163 15.18 -24.56 -9.20
CA PRO A 163 16.61 -24.62 -9.48
C PRO A 163 17.42 -23.72 -8.54
N LYS A 164 18.54 -24.23 -8.01
CA LYS A 164 19.35 -23.54 -6.96
C LYS A 164 19.72 -22.09 -7.32
N GLY A 165 19.98 -21.80 -8.60
CA GLY A 165 20.31 -20.45 -9.07
C GLY A 165 19.14 -19.45 -9.10
N MET A 166 17.90 -19.93 -9.06
CA MET A 166 16.69 -19.09 -9.12
C MET A 166 16.01 -18.90 -7.77
N GLN A 167 16.50 -19.55 -6.71
CA GLN A 167 15.90 -19.48 -5.38
C GLN A 167 15.95 -18.07 -4.79
N GLY A 168 14.88 -17.69 -4.10
CA GLY A 168 14.79 -16.40 -3.40
C GLY A 168 14.26 -15.26 -4.28
N VAL A 169 15.05 -14.21 -4.47
CA VAL A 169 14.63 -12.96 -5.15
C VAL A 169 14.36 -13.16 -6.65
N PRO A 170 15.18 -13.92 -7.42
CA PRO A 170 14.96 -14.06 -8.86
C PRO A 170 13.60 -14.66 -9.20
N ILE A 171 13.21 -15.78 -8.57
CA ILE A 171 11.89 -16.37 -8.80
C ILE A 171 10.75 -15.52 -8.25
N ALA A 172 10.98 -14.77 -7.16
CA ALA A 172 10.00 -13.82 -6.64
C ALA A 172 9.71 -12.69 -7.66
N LEU A 173 10.72 -12.19 -8.36
CA LEU A 173 10.53 -11.18 -9.41
C LEU A 173 9.82 -11.75 -10.65
N VAL A 174 10.19 -12.96 -11.09
CA VAL A 174 9.50 -13.63 -12.21
C VAL A 174 8.03 -13.86 -11.89
N THR A 175 7.73 -14.36 -10.69
CA THR A 175 6.35 -14.62 -10.26
C THR A 175 5.56 -13.34 -10.05
N ALA A 176 6.19 -12.27 -9.55
CA ALA A 176 5.59 -10.94 -9.51
C ALA A 176 5.26 -10.41 -10.91
N GLY A 177 6.15 -10.62 -11.90
CA GLY A 177 5.91 -10.25 -13.29
C GLY A 177 4.73 -11.01 -13.91
N ILE A 178 4.65 -12.33 -13.71
CA ILE A 178 3.52 -13.15 -14.17
C ILE A 178 2.21 -12.70 -13.50
N LEU A 179 2.25 -12.41 -12.19
CA LEU A 179 1.10 -11.89 -11.46
C LEU A 179 0.67 -10.53 -11.99
N ALA A 180 1.61 -9.63 -12.31
CA ALA A 180 1.31 -8.33 -12.91
C ALA A 180 0.62 -8.48 -14.28
N LEU A 181 1.10 -9.38 -15.14
CA LEU A 181 0.46 -9.67 -16.43
C LEU A 181 -0.96 -10.22 -16.27
N ALA A 182 -1.19 -11.11 -15.29
CA ALA A 182 -2.52 -11.61 -14.99
C ALA A 182 -3.47 -10.49 -14.55
N PHE A 183 -2.99 -9.53 -13.76
CA PHE A 183 -3.79 -8.40 -13.31
C PHE A 183 -4.00 -7.31 -14.38
N MET A 184 -3.08 -7.15 -15.35
CA MET A 184 -3.30 -6.29 -16.51
C MET A 184 -4.51 -6.74 -17.35
N GLY A 185 -4.90 -8.01 -17.28
CA GLY A 185 -6.13 -8.51 -17.91
C GLY A 185 -7.42 -7.86 -17.36
N PHE A 186 -7.39 -7.32 -16.13
CA PHE A 186 -8.51 -6.59 -15.55
C PHE A 186 -8.59 -5.12 -15.98
N ALA A 187 -7.60 -4.61 -16.73
CA ALA A 187 -7.56 -3.21 -17.17
C ALA A 187 -8.73 -2.83 -18.10
N GLY A 188 -9.41 -3.80 -18.73
CA GLY A 188 -10.57 -3.58 -19.60
C GLY A 188 -11.94 -3.82 -18.96
N LEU A 189 -12.02 -3.98 -17.63
CA LEU A 189 -13.27 -4.35 -16.93
C LEU A 189 -14.14 -3.15 -16.54
N VAL A 190 -13.69 -1.92 -16.81
CA VAL A 190 -14.43 -0.65 -16.56
C VAL A 190 -14.28 0.26 -17.76
#